data_AF-A0A9D4PFU5-F1
#
_entry.id   AF-A0A9D4PFU5-F1
#
_cell.length_a   1.000
_cell.length_b   1.000
_cell.length_c   1.000
_cell.angle_alpha   90.00
_cell.angle_beta   90.00
_cell.angle_gamma   90.00
#
_symmetry.space_group_name_H-M   'P 1'
#
loop_
_entity.id
_entity.type
_entity.pdbx_description
1 polymer ?
#
loop_
_entity_poly.entity_id
_entity_poly.type
_entity_poly.pdbx_seq_one_letter_code
_entity_poly.pdbx_strand_id
1 'polypeptide(L)'
;MLPSAGGPYEFVSVAAESMGRAGDVISFLFAWIFVLLDPAALAIHGLTFTSYALSGVYGTCTPPRVVTALVTVGVIELAAAVNTFSLKVSMKLQNLLFVIKITILLAIIFTGIVWCFRGKYDN
;
A
#
# COMPACT_ATOMS: atom_id res chain seq x y z
N MET A 1 11.18 12.33 26.49
CA MET A 1 10.35 12.87 25.40
C MET A 1 11.04 12.48 24.10
N LEU A 2 10.47 11.60 23.29
CA LEU A 2 11.07 11.21 22.01
C LEU A 2 10.31 11.85 20.85
N PRO A 3 10.82 12.95 20.27
CA PRO A 3 10.68 13.22 18.86
C PRO A 3 12.06 13.11 18.25
N SER A 4 12.45 11.90 17.86
CA SER A 4 13.60 11.73 16.99
C SER A 4 13.17 11.03 15.70
N ALA A 5 13.95 11.28 14.66
CA ALA A 5 13.51 11.19 13.27
C ALA A 5 13.57 9.75 12.72
N GLY A 6 13.48 8.74 13.59
CA GLY A 6 13.60 7.32 13.23
C GLY A 6 12.28 6.57 13.06
N GLY A 7 11.15 7.17 13.47
CA GLY A 7 9.84 6.52 13.37
C GLY A 7 9.78 5.19 14.15
N PRO A 8 9.11 4.14 13.63
CA PRO A 8 8.97 2.85 14.30
C PRO A 8 10.30 2.21 14.72
N TYR A 9 11.36 2.44 13.94
CA TYR A 9 12.70 1.92 14.21
C TYR A 9 13.24 2.40 15.55
N GLU A 10 12.98 3.66 15.90
CA GLU A 10 13.52 4.24 17.12
C GLU A 10 12.91 3.64 18.39
N PHE A 11 11.61 3.31 18.34
CA PHE A 11 10.97 2.60 19.46
C PHE A 11 11.58 1.21 19.65
N VAL A 12 11.89 0.52 18.55
CA VAL A 12 12.52 -0.80 18.60
C VAL A 12 13.96 -0.69 19.11
N SER A 13 14.73 0.31 18.66
CA SER A 13 16.11 0.47 19.12
C SER A 13 16.21 0.82 20.59
N VAL A 14 15.31 1.69 21.09
CA VAL A 14 15.24 2.03 22.53
C VAL A 14 14.80 0.83 23.36
N ALA A 15 13.82 0.06 22.90
CA ALA A 15 13.42 -1.17 23.60
C ALA A 15 14.55 -2.21 23.62
N ALA A 16 15.30 -2.29 22.52
CA ALA A 16 16.37 -3.26 22.35
C ALA A 16 17.65 -2.91 23.12
N GLU A 17 17.84 -1.65 23.52
CA GLU A 17 18.99 -1.19 24.32
C GLU A 17 19.16 -2.00 25.62
N SER A 18 18.05 -2.44 26.22
CA SER A 18 18.05 -3.30 27.41
C SER A 18 18.74 -4.67 27.23
N MET A 19 18.95 -5.11 25.98
CA MET A 19 19.58 -6.39 25.62
C MET A 19 21.09 -6.28 25.31
N GLY A 20 21.71 -5.11 25.54
CA GLY A 20 23.14 -4.91 25.32
C GLY A 20 23.54 -5.12 23.85
N ARG A 21 24.61 -5.89 23.57
CA ARG A 21 25.12 -6.10 22.20
C ARG A 21 24.12 -6.77 21.25
N ALA A 22 23.17 -7.55 21.76
CA ALA A 22 22.12 -8.16 20.95
C ALA A 22 21.08 -7.12 20.49
N GLY A 23 20.94 -6.02 21.23
CA GLY A 23 20.00 -4.94 20.92
C GLY A 23 20.31 -4.24 19.60
N ASP A 24 21.60 -4.01 19.31
CA ASP A 24 22.06 -3.43 18.05
C ASP A 24 21.71 -4.33 16.85
N VAL A 25 21.88 -5.65 17.01
CA VAL A 25 21.56 -6.64 15.97
C VAL A 25 20.05 -6.67 15.71
N ILE A 26 19.23 -6.64 16.76
CA ILE A 26 17.76 -6.62 16.63
C ILE A 26 17.29 -5.35 15.91
N SER A 27 17.86 -4.20 16.26
CA SER A 27 17.55 -2.93 15.60
C SER A 27 17.92 -2.98 14.11
N PHE A 28 19.12 -3.45 13.79
CA PHE A 28 19.57 -3.63 12.40
C PHE A 28 18.64 -4.56 11.60
N LEU A 29 18.28 -5.72 12.16
CA LEU A 29 17.38 -6.67 11.52
C LEU A 29 16.00 -6.05 11.28
N PHE A 30 15.49 -5.26 12.21
CA PHE A 30 14.24 -4.54 12.04
C PHE A 30 14.31 -3.57 10.86
N ALA A 31 15.36 -2.73 10.78
CA ALA A 31 15.57 -1.86 9.62
C ALA A 31 15.66 -2.64 8.30
N TRP A 32 16.34 -3.79 8.31
CA TRP A 32 16.48 -4.65 7.14
C TRP A 32 15.13 -5.19 6.66
N ILE A 33 14.23 -5.56 7.58
CA ILE A 33 12.88 -6.00 7.25
C ILE A 33 12.11 -4.88 6.53
N PHE A 34 12.18 -3.63 7.00
CA PHE A 34 11.52 -2.51 6.31
C PHE A 34 12.03 -2.33 4.88
N VAL A 35 13.35 -2.36 4.69
CA VAL A 35 13.98 -2.22 3.37
C VAL A 35 13.51 -3.30 2.39
N LEU A 36 13.22 -4.52 2.87
CA LEU A 36 12.71 -5.61 2.04
C LEU A 36 11.18 -5.61 1.87
N LEU A 37 10.44 -5.24 2.91
CA LEU A 37 8.98 -5.38 2.95
C LEU A 37 8.27 -4.22 2.26
N ASP A 38 8.76 -3.00 2.40
CA ASP A 38 8.18 -1.82 1.76
C ASP A 38 8.13 -1.93 0.21
N PRO A 39 9.21 -2.32 -0.50
CA PRO A 39 9.14 -2.51 -1.94
C PRO A 39 8.25 -3.69 -2.34
N ALA A 40 8.20 -4.76 -1.53
CA ALA A 40 7.29 -5.87 -1.78
C ALA A 40 5.81 -5.45 -1.68
N ALA A 41 5.47 -4.62 -0.68
CA ALA A 41 4.14 -4.06 -0.53
C ALA A 41 3.78 -3.13 -1.70
N LEU A 42 4.71 -2.29 -2.15
CA LEU A 42 4.53 -1.44 -3.34
C LEU A 42 4.28 -2.27 -4.60
N ALA A 43 5.01 -3.38 -4.79
CA ALA A 43 4.81 -4.29 -5.92
C ALA A 43 3.41 -4.93 -5.87
N ILE A 44 2.97 -5.41 -4.71
CA ILE A 44 1.64 -5.99 -4.53
C ILE A 44 0.55 -4.96 -4.84
N HIS A 45 0.69 -3.72 -4.36
CA HIS A 45 -0.26 -2.65 -4.68
C HIS A 45 -0.30 -2.32 -6.17
N GLY A 46 0.86 -2.24 -6.84
CA GLY A 46 0.94 -2.01 -8.28
C GLY A 46 0.31 -3.14 -9.11
N LEU A 47 0.56 -4.39 -8.73
CA LEU A 47 -0.05 -5.58 -9.34
C LEU A 47 -1.57 -5.55 -9.19
N THR A 48 -2.05 -5.18 -8.02
CA THR A 48 -3.48 -5.10 -7.70
C THR A 48 -4.15 -4.00 -8.53
N PHE A 49 -3.55 -2.81 -8.58
CA PHE A 49 -4.03 -1.68 -9.39
C PHE A 49 -4.14 -2.08 -10.87
N THR A 50 -3.07 -2.67 -11.41
CA THR A 50 -3.01 -3.09 -12.80
C THR A 50 -4.03 -4.18 -13.11
N SER A 51 -4.21 -5.14 -12.21
CA SER A 51 -5.21 -6.21 -12.39
C SER A 51 -6.62 -5.66 -12.47
N TYR A 52 -6.99 -4.73 -11.57
CA TYR A 52 -8.30 -4.07 -11.63
C TYR A 52 -8.47 -3.19 -12.87
N ALA A 53 -7.43 -2.47 -13.30
CA ALA A 53 -7.46 -1.67 -14.52
C ALA A 53 -7.64 -2.53 -15.78
N LEU A 54 -6.89 -3.63 -15.89
CA LEU A 54 -6.97 -4.55 -17.02
C LEU A 54 -8.27 -5.35 -17.06
N SER A 55 -8.89 -5.66 -15.91
CA SER A 55 -10.23 -6.25 -15.88
C SER A 55 -11.27 -5.40 -16.62
N GLY A 56 -11.12 -4.06 -16.64
CA GLY A 56 -11.99 -3.19 -17.44
C GLY A 56 -11.78 -3.31 -18.95
N VAL A 57 -10.55 -3.62 -19.38
CA VAL A 57 -10.17 -3.72 -20.80
C VAL A 57 -10.47 -5.11 -21.35
N TYR A 58 -10.14 -6.15 -20.59
CA TYR A 58 -10.29 -7.56 -20.97
C TYR A 58 -11.66 -8.13 -20.59
N GLY A 59 -12.46 -7.41 -19.78
CA GLY A 59 -13.81 -7.79 -19.40
C GLY A 59 -13.86 -9.14 -18.67
N THR A 60 -14.31 -10.18 -19.38
CA THR A 60 -14.40 -11.55 -18.85
C THR A 60 -13.15 -12.40 -19.10
N CYS A 61 -12.20 -11.92 -19.92
CA CYS A 61 -10.97 -12.64 -20.24
C CYS A 61 -9.88 -12.40 -19.17
N THR A 62 -9.07 -13.42 -18.91
CA THR A 62 -7.91 -13.30 -18.01
C THR A 62 -6.75 -12.61 -18.73
N PRO A 63 -6.24 -11.47 -18.23
CA PRO A 63 -5.12 -10.79 -18.85
C PRO A 63 -3.83 -11.63 -18.75
N PRO A 64 -3.00 -11.68 -19.80
CA PRO A 64 -1.75 -12.44 -19.78
C PRO A 64 -0.79 -11.92 -18.70
N ARG A 65 -0.17 -12.83 -17.93
CA ARG A 65 0.73 -12.48 -16.81
C ARG A 65 1.85 -11.52 -17.20
N VAL A 66 2.40 -11.68 -18.40
CA VAL A 66 3.48 -10.82 -18.93
C VAL A 66 3.00 -9.37 -19.10
N VAL A 67 1.79 -9.18 -19.62
CA VAL A 67 1.21 -7.83 -19.83
C VAL A 67 0.93 -7.17 -18.50
N THR A 68 0.31 -7.88 -17.56
CA THR A 68 0.05 -7.37 -16.20
C THR A 68 1.34 -6.97 -15.49
N ALA A 69 2.40 -7.77 -15.62
CA ALA A 69 3.69 -7.46 -15.02
C ALA A 69 4.34 -6.22 -15.63
N LEU A 70 4.37 -6.10 -16.97
CA LEU A 70 4.95 -4.95 -17.67
C LEU A 70 4.22 -3.64 -17.33
N VAL A 71 2.89 -3.66 -17.35
CA VAL A 71 2.09 -2.49 -16.99
C VAL A 71 2.30 -2.13 -15.52
N THR A 72 2.41 -3.12 -14.63
CA THR A 72 2.73 -2.88 -13.22
C THR A 72 4.06 -2.16 -13.05
N VAL A 73 5.12 -2.64 -13.71
CA VAL A 73 6.44 -2.01 -13.65
C VAL A 73 6.38 -0.57 -14.16
N GLY A 74 5.72 -0.33 -15.29
CA GLY A 74 5.56 1.02 -15.84
C GLY A 74 4.81 1.97 -14.91
N VAL A 75 3.77 1.50 -14.22
CA VAL A 75 3.04 2.30 -13.22
C VAL A 75 3.93 2.65 -12.03
N ILE A 76 4.72 1.70 -11.54
CA ILE A 76 5.64 1.92 -10.41
C ILE A 76 6.76 2.87 -10.81
N GLU A 77 7.36 2.72 -11.99
CA GLU A 77 8.38 3.64 -12.50
C GLU A 77 7.84 5.05 -12.68
N LEU A 78 6.63 5.20 -13.21
CA LEU A 78 5.99 6.51 -13.35
C LEU A 78 5.74 7.14 -11.97
N ALA A 79 5.25 6.37 -11.01
CA ALA A 79 5.06 6.85 -9.65
C ALA A 79 6.38 7.27 -8.98
N ALA A 80 7.44 6.48 -9.18
CA ALA A 80 8.78 6.79 -8.70
C ALA A 80 9.32 8.07 -9.35
N ALA A 81 9.16 8.23 -10.66
CA ALA A 81 9.59 9.42 -11.40
C ALA A 81 8.87 10.69 -10.90
N VAL A 82 7.56 10.61 -10.65
CA VAL A 82 6.78 11.72 -10.05
C VAL A 82 7.30 12.03 -8.65
N ASN A 83 7.60 11.01 -7.86
CA ASN A 83 8.14 11.18 -6.51
C ASN A 83 9.52 11.86 -6.51
N THR A 84 10.41 11.48 -7.43
CA THR A 84 11.73 12.11 -7.57
C THR A 84 11.66 13.51 -8.16
N PHE A 85 10.67 13.80 -9.00
CA PHE A 85 10.49 15.13 -9.61
C PHE A 85 9.88 16.14 -8.62
N SER A 86 8.83 15.74 -7.89
CA SER A 86 8.22 16.61 -6.88
C SER A 86 7.45 15.82 -5.83
N LEU A 87 8.01 15.81 -4.62
CA LEU A 87 7.35 15.26 -3.44
C LEU A 87 5.99 15.93 -3.18
N LYS A 88 5.84 17.23 -3.48
CA LYS A 88 4.58 17.96 -3.30
C LYS A 88 3.48 17.46 -4.23
N VAL A 89 3.83 17.13 -5.48
CA VAL A 89 2.86 16.57 -6.45
C VAL A 89 2.49 15.14 -6.06
N SER A 90 3.48 14.32 -5.73
CA SER A 90 3.29 12.95 -5.24
C SER A 90 2.34 12.91 -4.03
N MET A 91 2.60 13.74 -3.02
CA MET A 91 1.75 13.84 -1.82
C MET A 91 0.31 14.26 -2.13
N LYS A 92 0.11 15.22 -3.05
CA LYS A 92 -1.24 15.62 -3.47
C LYS A 92 -1.99 14.48 -4.16
N LEU A 93 -1.32 13.74 -5.04
CA LEU A 93 -1.90 12.60 -5.74
C LEU A 93 -2.26 11.48 -4.76
N GLN A 94 -1.34 11.14 -3.86
CA GLN A 94 -1.56 10.12 -2.83
C GLN A 94 -2.72 10.51 -1.90
N ASN A 95 -2.79 11.77 -1.47
CA ASN A 95 -3.89 12.26 -0.63
C ASN A 95 -5.24 12.16 -1.36
N LEU A 96 -5.28 12.53 -2.64
CA LEU A 96 -6.49 12.41 -3.45
C LEU A 96 -6.95 10.94 -3.56
N LEU A 97 -6.03 10.01 -3.84
CA LEU A 97 -6.33 8.58 -3.92
C LEU A 97 -6.86 8.03 -2.59
N PHE A 98 -6.30 8.49 -1.46
CA PHE A 98 -6.78 8.11 -0.14
C PHE A 98 -8.24 8.56 0.06
N VAL A 99 -8.56 9.81 -0.24
CA VAL A 99 -9.93 10.33 -0.14
C VAL A 99 -10.88 9.51 -1.00
N ILE A 100 -10.53 9.27 -2.27
CA ILE A 100 -11.34 8.45 -3.19
C ILE A 100 -11.56 7.04 -2.62
N LYS A 101 -10.50 6.38 -2.13
CA LYS A 101 -10.59 5.03 -1.55
C LYS A 101 -11.57 4.98 -0.38
N ILE A 102 -11.53 5.97 0.51
CA ILE A 102 -12.44 6.06 1.66
C ILE A 102 -13.88 6.32 1.19
N THR A 103 -14.09 7.21 0.22
CA THR A 103 -15.42 7.49 -0.33
C THR A 103 -16.06 6.24 -0.95
N ILE A 104 -15.31 5.48 -1.76
CA ILE A 104 -15.77 4.23 -2.35
C ILE A 104 -16.15 3.22 -1.25
N LEU A 105 -15.31 3.08 -0.23
CA LEU A 105 -15.54 2.13 0.86
C LEU A 105 -16.81 2.48 1.64
N LEU A 106 -17.04 3.77 1.92
CA LEU A 106 -18.29 4.23 2.54
C LEU A 106 -19.51 3.93 1.66
N ALA A 107 -19.42 4.19 0.35
CA ALA A 107 -20.50 3.90 -0.58
C ALA A 107 -20.86 2.40 -0.58
N ILE A 108 -19.86 1.51 -0.61
CA ILE A 108 -20.07 0.06 -0.54
C ILE A 108 -20.79 -0.31 0.78
N ILE A 109 -20.34 0.22 1.92
CA ILE A 109 -20.99 -0.03 3.22
C ILE A 109 -22.45 0.42 3.20
N PHE A 110 -22.73 1.64 2.74
CA PHE A 110 -24.11 2.15 2.68
C PHE A 110 -24.99 1.31 1.75
N THR A 111 -24.48 0.94 0.56
CA THR A 111 -25.24 0.05 -0.34
C THR A 111 -25.51 -1.31 0.28
N GLY A 112 -24.54 -1.89 1.00
CA GLY A 112 -24.71 -3.14 1.74
C GLY A 112 -25.75 -3.04 2.86
N ILE A 113 -25.76 -1.94 3.62
CA ILE A 113 -26.76 -1.67 4.66
C ILE A 113 -28.16 -1.58 4.05
N VAL A 114 -28.32 -0.80 2.97
CA VAL A 114 -29.60 -0.68 2.26
C VAL A 114 -30.07 -2.04 1.72
N TRP A 115 -29.16 -2.87 1.23
CA TRP A 115 -29.47 -4.22 0.75
C TRP A 115 -29.91 -5.15 1.88
N CYS A 116 -29.26 -5.06 3.04
CA CYS A 116 -29.61 -5.81 4.24
C CYS A 116 -31.06 -5.47 4.67
N PHE A 117 -31.39 -4.19 4.82
CA PHE A 117 -32.75 -3.77 5.18
C PHE A 117 -33.82 -4.09 4.12
N ARG A 118 -33.44 -4.30 2.85
CA ARG A 118 -34.36 -4.73 1.77
C ARG A 118 -34.69 -6.22 1.78
N GLY A 119 -34.19 -6.99 2.76
CA GLY A 119 -34.78 -8.28 3.11
C GLY A 119 -34.47 -9.45 2.18
N LYS A 120 -33.33 -9.46 1.49
CA LYS A 120 -32.77 -10.69 0.90
C LYS A 120 -31.86 -11.38 1.91
N TYR A 121 -32.45 -11.78 3.04
CA TYR A 121 -31.83 -12.79 3.89
C TYR A 121 -32.22 -14.13 3.25
N ASP A 122 -31.33 -14.71 2.45
CA ASP A 122 -31.50 -16.10 2.01
C ASP A 122 -31.65 -16.97 3.27
N ASN A 123 -32.79 -17.63 3.39
CA ASN A 123 -32.96 -18.79 4.26
C ASN A 123 -32.73 -20.05 3.44
#